data_AF-A0A8J3BAT9-F1
#
_entry.id   AF-A0A8J3BAT9-F1
#
_cell.length_a   1.000
_cell.length_b   1.000
_cell.length_c   1.000
_cell.angle_alpha   90.00
_cell.angle_beta   90.00
_cell.angle_gamma   90.00
#
_symmetry.space_group_name_H-M   'P 1'
#
loop_
_entity.id
_entity.type
_entity.pdbx_description
1 polymer ?
#
loop_
_entity_poly.entity_id
_entity_poly.type
_entity_poly.pdbx_seq_one_letter_code
_entity_poly.pdbx_strand_id
1 'polypeptide(L)' 'MGTIVCQCCDRIIAHFDAEKVNVLFGVCSRCAEGQQDETPNA' A
#
# COMPACT_ATOMS: atom_id res chain seq x y z
N MET A 1 -6.12 15.66 6.38
CA MET A 1 -6.11 14.96 5.08
C MET A 1 -4.80 14.22 4.91
N GLY A 2 -4.81 12.91 5.12
CA GLY A 2 -3.69 12.01 4.84
C GLY A 2 -3.96 11.17 3.59
N THR A 3 -2.88 10.70 2.95
CA THR A 3 -2.96 9.86 1.74
C THR A 3 -2.08 8.63 1.91
N ILE A 4 -2.58 7.48 1.50
CA ILE A 4 -1.83 6.23 1.45
C ILE A 4 -1.44 5.97 0.00
N VAL A 5 -0.14 5.81 -0.26
CA VAL A 5 0.43 5.61 -1.60
C VAL A 5 1.06 4.22 -1.67
N CYS A 6 0.93 3.56 -2.83
CA CYS A 6 1.56 2.27 -3.09
C CYS A 6 3.06 2.44 -3.31
N GLN A 7 3.88 1.70 -2.56
CA GLN A 7 5.35 1.71 -2.69
C GLN A 7 5.85 1.09 -4.00
N CYS A 8 5.03 0.30 -4.69
CA CYS A 8 5.44 -0.43 -5.89
C CYS A 8 5.08 0.26 -7.20
N CYS A 9 4.02 1.08 -7.21
CA CYS A 9 3.47 1.68 -8.44
C CYS A 9 3.00 3.12 -8.28
N ASP A 10 3.32 3.77 -7.14
CA ASP A 10 2.99 5.16 -6.81
C ASP A 10 1.50 5.53 -6.90
N ARG A 11 0.63 4.51 -6.98
CA ARG A 11 -0.82 4.69 -7.03
C ARG A 11 -1.35 5.03 -5.65
N ILE A 12 -2.25 6.01 -5.58
CA ILE A 12 -3.00 6.32 -4.36
C ILE A 12 -3.92 5.14 -4.03
N ILE A 13 -3.75 4.60 -2.83
CA ILE A 13 -4.54 3.48 -2.30
C ILE A 13 -5.81 4.03 -1.62
N ALA A 14 -5.66 5.02 -0.74
CA ALA A 14 -6.76 5.61 0.01
C ALA A 14 -6.42 7.01 0.51
N HIS A 15 -7.45 7.79 0.82
CA HIS A 15 -7.36 9.01 1.61
C HIS A 15 -7.98 8.76 2.98
N PHE A 16 -7.40 9.37 4.02
CA PHE A 16 -7.93 9.29 5.38
C PHE A 16 -7.96 10.67 6.02
N ASP A 17 -8.89 10.88 6.94
CA ASP A 17 -8.90 12.13 7.69
C ASP A 17 -7.80 12.12 8.74
N ALA A 18 -7.09 13.24 8.83
CA ALA A 18 -5.90 13.37 9.66
C ALA A 18 -5.72 14.83 10.01
N GLU A 19 -5.43 15.11 11.28
CA GLU A 19 -5.20 16.47 11.78
C GLU A 19 -4.03 17.16 11.06
N LYS A 20 -3.02 16.38 10.63
CA LYS A 20 -1.87 16.84 9.86
C LYS A 20 -1.77 16.11 8.54
N VAL A 21 -1.17 16.75 7.54
CA VAL A 21 -0.92 16.13 6.23
C VAL A 21 0.15 15.06 6.42
N ASN A 22 -0.25 13.80 6.23
CA ASN A 22 0.65 12.66 6.28
C ASN A 22 0.55 11.86 4.99
N VAL A 23 1.70 11.43 4.50
CA VAL A 23 1.81 10.45 3.41
C VAL A 23 2.25 9.15 4.03
N LEU A 24 1.39 8.15 3.96
CA LEU A 24 1.70 6.79 4.37
C LEU A 24 1.96 5.93 3.13
N PHE A 25 2.79 4.91 3.31
CA PHE A 25 3.23 4.05 2.24
C PHE A 25 2.78 2.62 2.50
N GLY A 26 2.05 2.02 1.56
CA GLY A 26 1.54 0.65 1.65
C GLY A 26 1.75 -0.13 0.35
N VAL A 27 1.20 -1.34 0.26
CA VAL A 27 1.17 -2.13 -0.97
C VAL A 27 -0.28 -2.31 -1.38
N CYS A 28 -0.63 -1.93 -2.62
CA CYS A 28 -1.98 -2.09 -3.13
C CYS A 28 -2.25 -3.56 -3.49
N SER A 29 -3.52 -3.97 -3.54
CA SER A 29 -3.90 -5.37 -3.82
C SER A 29 -3.26 -5.92 -5.10
N ARG A 30 -3.20 -5.13 -6.18
CA ARG A 30 -2.54 -5.52 -7.43
C ARG A 30 -1.07 -5.86 -7.29
N CYS A 31 -0.35 -5.13 -6.43
CA CYS A 31 1.07 -5.37 -6.17
C CYS A 31 1.28 -6.45 -5.10
N ALA A 32 0.30 -6.65 -4.21
CA ALA A 32 0.31 -7.72 -3.21
C ALA A 32 0.04 -9.10 -3.84
N GLU A 33 -0.79 -9.17 -4.88
CA GLU A 33 -1.06 -10.40 -5.65
C GLU A 33 0.21 -10.96 -6.33
N GLY A 34 1.20 -10.11 -6.63
CA GLY A 34 2.51 -10.53 -7.13
C GLY A 34 3.51 -10.98 -6.06
N GLN A 35 3.16 -10.91 -4.78
CA GLN A 35 4.01 -11.28 -3.63
C GLN A 35 3.51 -12.51 -2.88
N GLN A 36 2.47 -13.18 -3.38
CA GLN A 36 1.94 -14.43 -2.81
C GLN A 36 2.42 -15.63 -3.64
N ASP A 37 3.73 -15.85 -3.69
CA ASP A 37 4.29 -17.14 -4.12
C ASP A 37 5.63 -17.40 -3.41
N GLU A 38 5.60 -17.38 -2.07
CA GLU A 38 6.66 -17.99 -1.26
C GLU A 38 6.10 -18.46 0.09
N THR A 39 5.16 -19.39 0.06
CA THR A 39 5.15 -20.43 1.10
C THR A 39 6.05 -21.56 0.60
N PRO A 40 7.33 -21.64 1.00
CA PRO A 40 8.06 -22.90 0.89
C PRO A 40 7.28 -23.90 1.76
N ASN A 41 6.56 -24.80 1.08
CA ASN A 41 6.05 -26.03 1.65
C ASN A 41 7.19 -26.73 2.41
N ALA A 42 7.06 -26.83 3.73
CA ALA A 42 7.89 -27.62 4.62
C ALA A 42 6.99 -28.32 5.64
#